data_AF-A0A7X4BWM8-F1
#
_entry.id   AF-A0A7X4BWM8-F1
#
_cell.length_a   1.000
_cell.length_b   1.000
_cell.length_c   1.000
_cell.angle_alpha   90.00
_cell.angle_beta   90.00
_cell.angle_gamma   90.00
#
_symmetry.space_group_name_H-M   'P 1'
#
loop_
_entity.id
_entity.type
_entity.pdbx_description
1 polymer ?
#
loop_
_entity_poly.entity_id
_entity_poly.type
_entity_poly.pdbx_seq_one_letter_code
_entity_poly.pdbx_strand_id
1 'polypeptide(L)'
;MPMRIIHFADAHIGVETHSRPVSSEELNALPQSFAPGVNRAATYTGVPSRLVDSLRALDELIDFALTEPRADLVVFSGDAYRSRDPSQTHQREFARRISRLALAGIPVFLLTGNHDVPNTEGRATALDIFDALAVDNVTVASRPAVHRIETASGPVQIVAVPWLRRSSVAARPELRGKSAAEVNEWMQSFLSNEIIRMASELDSNVPSILSAHATATTATVGHERSMMMGNDYLLLPSAFQTHPIDYAALGHIHRHQLVADAPPVVYPGSLHRVDFSEENDDKGFCVVEIDPTLPPGRRAAAWAFHSVWSRPFKTIKVTVRSGEHDVMETIAARLAAQDVRDAVARVEIQVPAEQAGDVDRFRVRNSLRQAGAHVVSGASVQVDSPDRTRTRLDRGMAIESLEPEQALSLYMDKSPVATERRAVLMQAAREIINADHIGQGTVVNDEAEMVVRIAEPDDMEAIFALRRVVFIDEQNVDPDEEWDGRDEDAVHAVALVEGEVVGTGRLLMDEGEKTCRIGRMAVRQDLRRHGIGDRILAVLEAAAQERGFGQALLHAQTYVKDFYAQAGYTEQGEKFMEAGIEHVAMTKSLSRSP
;
A
#
# COMPACT_ATOMS: atom_id res chain seq x y z
N MET A 1 -23.43 -15.38 31.35
CA MET A 1 -23.52 -13.96 30.97
C MET A 1 -23.12 -13.88 29.50
N PRO A 2 -23.55 -12.84 28.75
CA PRO A 2 -23.04 -12.61 27.40
C PRO A 2 -21.52 -12.48 27.44
N MET A 3 -20.84 -13.13 26.51
CA MET A 3 -19.40 -13.05 26.32
C MET A 3 -19.07 -11.77 25.55
N ARG A 4 -18.15 -10.95 26.08
CA ARG A 4 -17.71 -9.69 25.48
C ARG A 4 -16.45 -9.91 24.67
N ILE A 5 -16.53 -9.70 23.37
CA ILE A 5 -15.43 -9.93 22.42
C ILE A 5 -15.01 -8.61 21.80
N ILE A 6 -13.71 -8.37 21.74
CA ILE A 6 -13.14 -7.24 20.99
C ILE A 6 -12.54 -7.77 19.70
N HIS A 7 -12.93 -7.17 18.59
CA HIS A 7 -12.45 -7.52 17.26
C HIS A 7 -11.76 -6.31 16.63
N PHE A 8 -10.50 -6.46 16.25
CA PHE A 8 -9.73 -5.48 15.48
C PHE A 8 -8.88 -6.14 14.41
N ALA A 9 -8.38 -5.36 13.45
CA ALA A 9 -7.53 -5.82 12.37
C ALA A 9 -6.63 -4.66 11.90
N ASP A 10 -5.75 -4.94 10.94
CA ASP A 10 -5.07 -3.93 10.12
C ASP A 10 -4.35 -2.87 11.00
N ALA A 11 -3.58 -3.36 11.97
CA ALA A 11 -2.86 -2.51 12.92
C ALA A 11 -1.69 -1.79 12.27
N HIS A 12 -1.10 -2.36 11.21
CA HIS A 12 -0.08 -1.76 10.35
C HIS A 12 1.04 -1.03 11.10
N ILE A 13 1.54 -1.65 12.18
CA ILE A 13 2.65 -1.07 12.95
C ILE A 13 3.88 -0.93 12.04
N GLY A 14 4.46 0.27 12.01
CA GLY A 14 5.56 0.62 11.12
C GLY A 14 5.17 1.49 9.92
N VAL A 15 3.97 2.07 9.91
CA VAL A 15 3.65 3.20 9.02
C VAL A 15 4.42 4.44 9.43
N GLU A 16 5.31 4.88 8.53
CA GLU A 16 6.18 6.05 8.71
C GLU A 16 5.96 7.13 7.63
N THR A 17 5.08 6.88 6.64
CA THR A 17 4.60 7.91 5.69
C THR A 17 4.08 9.14 6.43
N HIS A 18 4.46 10.32 5.94
CA HIS A 18 4.00 11.60 6.49
C HIS A 18 4.31 11.77 7.99
N SER A 19 5.48 11.29 8.39
CA SER A 19 5.95 11.33 9.76
C SER A 19 7.04 12.38 9.97
N ARG A 20 7.27 12.72 11.24
CA ARG A 20 8.45 13.45 11.71
C ARG A 20 8.95 12.87 13.03
N PRO A 21 10.21 13.09 13.41
CA PRO A 21 10.70 12.69 14.72
C PRO A 21 9.88 13.33 15.85
N VAL A 22 9.51 12.53 16.86
CA VAL A 22 8.76 13.01 18.03
C VAL A 22 9.71 13.59 19.08
N SER A 23 9.30 14.72 19.67
CA SER A 23 10.01 15.35 20.79
C SER A 23 9.61 14.77 22.16
N SER A 24 10.46 14.95 23.17
CA SER A 24 10.12 14.52 24.53
C SER A 24 8.91 15.27 25.13
N GLU A 25 8.67 16.52 24.72
CA GLU A 25 7.49 17.30 25.15
C GLU A 25 6.19 16.68 24.64
N GLU A 26 6.15 16.28 23.37
CA GLU A 26 5.01 15.60 22.77
C GLU A 26 4.73 14.26 23.46
N LEU A 27 5.78 13.49 23.80
CA LEU A 27 5.65 12.22 24.51
C LEU A 27 5.10 12.39 25.94
N ASN A 28 5.44 13.51 26.59
CA ASN A 28 4.93 13.86 27.92
C ASN A 28 3.46 14.31 27.87
N ALA A 29 2.99 14.83 26.73
CA ALA A 29 1.60 15.21 26.52
C ALA A 29 0.68 14.01 26.18
N LEU A 30 1.24 12.83 25.86
CA LEU A 30 0.45 11.64 25.58
C LEU A 30 -0.30 11.13 26.83
N PRO A 31 -1.48 10.50 26.66
CA PRO A 31 -2.26 9.94 27.77
C PRO A 31 -1.41 9.04 28.67
N GLN A 32 -1.69 8.99 29.98
CA GLN A 32 -0.96 8.13 30.93
C GLN A 32 -0.97 6.64 30.54
N SER A 33 -1.96 6.24 29.75
CA SER A 33 -2.09 4.86 29.31
C SER A 33 -1.25 4.50 28.09
N PHE A 34 -0.63 5.47 27.40
CA PHE A 34 0.35 5.20 26.36
C PHE A 34 1.62 4.56 26.95
N ALA A 35 1.97 3.35 26.50
CA ALA A 35 3.16 2.62 26.93
C ALA A 35 3.39 2.64 28.47
N PRO A 36 2.47 2.09 29.28
CA PRO A 36 2.54 2.19 30.74
C PRO A 36 3.79 1.48 31.28
N GLY A 37 4.45 2.11 32.26
CA GLY A 37 5.68 1.58 32.85
C GLY A 37 6.94 1.73 31.99
N VAL A 38 6.85 2.38 30.82
CA VAL A 38 8.01 2.66 29.95
C VAL A 38 8.50 4.09 30.19
N ASN A 39 9.82 4.28 30.24
CA ASN A 39 10.39 5.63 30.14
C ASN A 39 10.21 6.13 28.71
N ARG A 40 9.11 6.85 28.47
CA ARG A 40 8.68 7.29 27.13
C ARG A 40 9.73 8.15 26.45
N ALA A 41 10.27 9.15 27.16
CA ALA A 41 11.28 10.05 26.62
C ALA A 41 12.53 9.28 26.18
N ALA A 42 13.02 8.35 26.99
CA ALA A 42 14.19 7.53 26.63
C ALA A 42 13.93 6.54 25.49
N THR A 43 12.67 6.12 25.30
CA THR A 43 12.31 5.02 24.38
C THR A 43 11.83 5.50 23.02
N TYR A 44 11.09 6.62 22.98
CA TYR A 44 10.39 7.09 21.79
C TYR A 44 10.86 8.47 21.30
N THR A 45 11.79 9.15 21.99
CA THR A 45 12.31 10.42 21.45
C THR A 45 13.04 10.13 20.14
N GLY A 46 12.71 10.88 19.09
CA GLY A 46 13.30 10.72 17.77
C GLY A 46 12.66 9.64 16.90
N VAL A 47 11.76 8.81 17.44
CA VAL A 47 11.04 7.83 16.61
C VAL A 47 10.02 8.55 15.71
N PRO A 48 9.62 7.94 14.59
CA PRO A 48 8.59 8.49 13.71
C PRO A 48 7.27 8.72 14.46
N SER A 49 6.68 9.92 14.36
CA SER A 49 5.41 10.27 14.97
C SER A 49 4.25 9.36 14.58
N ARG A 50 4.27 8.84 13.36
CA ARG A 50 3.22 7.97 12.85
C ARG A 50 3.22 6.58 13.51
N LEU A 51 4.40 6.10 13.92
CA LEU A 51 4.51 4.94 14.80
C LEU A 51 3.91 5.23 16.18
N VAL A 52 4.18 6.40 16.76
CA VAL A 52 3.56 6.78 18.05
C VAL A 52 2.04 6.88 17.92
N ASP A 53 1.53 7.39 16.79
CA ASP A 53 0.10 7.49 16.55
C ASP A 53 -0.59 6.12 16.54
N SER A 54 -0.03 5.16 15.80
CA SER A 54 -0.59 3.80 15.69
C SER A 54 -0.53 3.06 17.04
N LEU A 55 0.58 3.20 17.76
CA LEU A 55 0.76 2.62 19.09
C LEU A 55 -0.20 3.21 20.13
N ARG A 56 -0.53 4.51 20.01
CA ARG A 56 -1.55 5.15 20.87
C ARG A 56 -2.94 4.60 20.61
N ALA A 57 -3.33 4.47 19.34
CA ALA A 57 -4.63 3.89 18.98
C ALA A 57 -4.76 2.45 19.50
N LEU A 58 -3.67 1.66 19.40
CA LEU A 58 -3.63 0.31 19.97
C LEU A 58 -3.69 0.33 21.51
N ASP A 59 -2.97 1.23 22.20
CA ASP A 59 -3.08 1.34 23.66
C ASP A 59 -4.51 1.69 24.11
N GLU A 60 -5.22 2.59 23.41
CA GLU A 60 -6.63 2.91 23.71
C GLU A 60 -7.55 1.67 23.61
N LEU A 61 -7.34 0.81 22.62
CA LEU A 61 -8.02 -0.49 22.50
C LEU A 61 -7.67 -1.43 23.66
N ILE A 62 -6.39 -1.58 23.97
CA ILE A 62 -5.93 -2.48 25.04
C ILE A 62 -6.49 -2.03 26.39
N ASP A 63 -6.51 -0.73 26.68
CA ASP A 63 -7.11 -0.20 27.90
C ASP A 63 -8.60 -0.46 27.97
N PHE A 64 -9.30 -0.29 26.84
CA PHE A 64 -10.73 -0.58 26.76
C PHE A 64 -11.03 -2.05 27.03
N ALA A 65 -10.20 -2.98 26.54
CA ALA A 65 -10.31 -4.41 26.80
C ALA A 65 -10.09 -4.78 28.27
N LEU A 66 -9.20 -4.06 28.94
CA LEU A 66 -8.84 -4.27 30.35
C LEU A 66 -9.80 -3.57 31.33
N THR A 67 -10.61 -2.62 30.86
CA THR A 67 -11.54 -1.85 31.70
C THR A 67 -12.84 -2.63 31.91
N GLU A 68 -13.35 -2.61 33.15
CA GLU A 68 -14.58 -3.32 33.51
C GLU A 68 -15.83 -2.75 32.77
N PRO A 69 -16.73 -3.59 32.23
CA PRO A 69 -16.62 -5.06 32.18
C PRO A 69 -15.53 -5.51 31.20
N ARG A 70 -14.55 -6.32 31.65
CA ARG A 70 -13.43 -6.74 30.79
C ARG A 70 -13.88 -7.52 29.56
N ALA A 71 -13.04 -7.53 28.52
CA ALA A 71 -13.20 -8.47 27.43
C ALA A 71 -12.94 -9.91 27.88
N ASP A 72 -13.75 -10.84 27.40
CA ASP A 72 -13.56 -12.28 27.56
C ASP A 72 -12.59 -12.84 26.51
N LEU A 73 -12.51 -12.19 25.34
CA LEU A 73 -11.64 -12.57 24.22
C LEU A 73 -11.31 -11.34 23.38
N VAL A 74 -10.07 -11.28 22.89
CA VAL A 74 -9.65 -10.35 21.84
C VAL A 74 -9.31 -11.14 20.57
N VAL A 75 -9.95 -10.80 19.46
CA VAL A 75 -9.72 -11.37 18.13
C VAL A 75 -9.04 -10.34 17.25
N PHE A 76 -7.87 -10.71 16.73
CA PHE A 76 -7.10 -9.93 15.77
C PHE A 76 -7.13 -10.61 14.40
N SER A 77 -7.71 -9.96 13.40
CA SER A 77 -7.94 -10.54 12.06
C SER A 77 -6.87 -10.15 11.02
N GLY A 78 -5.61 -10.08 11.43
CA GLY A 78 -4.45 -9.96 10.53
C GLY A 78 -3.91 -8.54 10.29
N ASP A 79 -2.70 -8.50 9.73
CA ASP A 79 -1.88 -7.32 9.43
C ASP A 79 -1.41 -6.54 10.64
N ALA A 80 -0.60 -7.20 11.47
CA ALA A 80 -0.03 -6.58 12.67
C ALA A 80 0.98 -5.51 12.29
N TYR A 81 1.70 -5.75 11.20
CA TYR A 81 2.78 -4.90 10.71
C TYR A 81 2.49 -4.42 9.30
N ARG A 82 3.01 -3.22 8.98
CA ARG A 82 2.94 -2.69 7.62
C ARG A 82 3.77 -3.50 6.62
N SER A 83 4.89 -4.06 7.07
CA SER A 83 5.84 -4.79 6.24
C SER A 83 6.10 -6.17 6.81
N ARG A 84 6.44 -7.10 5.91
CA ARG A 84 6.77 -8.51 6.18
C ARG A 84 8.07 -8.67 6.96
N ASP A 85 8.92 -7.66 6.95
CA ASP A 85 10.16 -7.59 7.70
C ASP A 85 10.09 -6.45 8.74
N PRO A 86 9.23 -6.56 9.77
CA PRO A 86 9.08 -5.50 10.76
C PRO A 86 10.35 -5.33 11.58
N SER A 87 10.69 -4.08 11.89
CA SER A 87 11.84 -3.76 12.74
C SER A 87 11.71 -4.39 14.14
N GLN A 88 12.83 -4.54 14.82
CA GLN A 88 12.86 -5.01 16.22
C GLN A 88 12.00 -4.11 17.14
N THR A 89 11.96 -2.81 16.83
CA THR A 89 11.09 -1.86 17.53
C THR A 89 9.62 -2.19 17.31
N HIS A 90 9.19 -2.42 16.06
CA HIS A 90 7.79 -2.75 15.75
C HIS A 90 7.36 -4.03 16.47
N GLN A 91 8.17 -5.08 16.39
CA GLN A 91 7.90 -6.37 17.05
C GLN A 91 7.80 -6.22 18.57
N ARG A 92 8.75 -5.50 19.20
CA ARG A 92 8.73 -5.22 20.64
C ARG A 92 7.45 -4.49 21.05
N GLU A 93 7.04 -3.48 20.28
CA GLU A 93 5.91 -2.62 20.64
C GLU A 93 4.56 -3.32 20.49
N PHE A 94 4.40 -4.17 19.48
CA PHE A 94 3.22 -5.03 19.37
C PHE A 94 3.17 -6.06 20.50
N ALA A 95 4.28 -6.80 20.72
CA ALA A 95 4.37 -7.82 21.77
C ALA A 95 4.13 -7.25 23.17
N ARG A 96 4.62 -6.03 23.47
CA ARG A 96 4.35 -5.34 24.73
C ARG A 96 2.86 -5.11 24.98
N ARG A 97 2.07 -4.84 23.93
CA ARG A 97 0.64 -4.54 24.05
C ARG A 97 -0.20 -5.81 24.15
N ILE A 98 0.13 -6.81 23.34
CA ILE A 98 -0.51 -8.14 23.45
C ILE A 98 -0.24 -8.78 24.81
N SER A 99 0.99 -8.66 25.35
CA SER A 99 1.32 -9.24 26.65
C SER A 99 0.52 -8.64 27.81
N ARG A 100 0.07 -7.38 27.71
CA ARG A 100 -0.81 -6.77 28.73
C ARG A 100 -2.14 -7.52 28.85
N LEU A 101 -2.73 -7.94 27.73
CA LEU A 101 -3.97 -8.73 27.71
C LEU A 101 -3.73 -10.14 28.24
N ALA A 102 -2.69 -10.80 27.72
CA ALA A 102 -2.34 -12.17 28.09
C ALA A 102 -2.04 -12.30 29.60
N LEU A 103 -1.26 -11.36 30.17
CA LEU A 103 -0.95 -11.31 31.61
C LEU A 103 -2.16 -10.96 32.47
N ALA A 104 -3.17 -10.28 31.91
CA ALA A 104 -4.43 -10.01 32.58
C ALA A 104 -5.42 -11.20 32.53
N GLY A 105 -5.02 -12.31 31.90
CA GLY A 105 -5.83 -13.51 31.75
C GLY A 105 -6.89 -13.42 30.66
N ILE A 106 -6.78 -12.45 29.73
CA ILE A 106 -7.68 -12.31 28.59
C ILE A 106 -7.05 -13.07 27.40
N PRO A 107 -7.71 -14.13 26.90
CA PRO A 107 -7.31 -14.80 25.67
C PRO A 107 -7.20 -13.84 24.49
N VAL A 108 -6.15 -14.00 23.69
CA VAL A 108 -5.91 -13.25 22.45
C VAL A 108 -5.72 -14.24 21.31
N PHE A 109 -6.56 -14.11 20.29
CA PHE A 109 -6.46 -14.86 19.05
C PHE A 109 -5.86 -13.99 17.95
N LEU A 110 -4.71 -14.40 17.40
CA LEU A 110 -3.96 -13.68 16.38
C LEU A 110 -4.02 -14.44 15.05
N LEU A 111 -4.79 -13.94 14.09
CA LEU A 111 -4.77 -14.41 12.71
C LEU A 111 -3.65 -13.72 11.92
N THR A 112 -2.97 -14.42 11.01
CA THR A 112 -1.96 -13.80 10.13
C THR A 112 -2.60 -13.19 8.87
N GLY A 113 -2.24 -11.93 8.55
CA GLY A 113 -2.61 -11.25 7.31
C GLY A 113 -1.57 -11.37 6.19
N ASN A 114 -1.78 -10.69 5.06
CA ASN A 114 -0.87 -10.73 3.91
C ASN A 114 0.46 -10.01 4.17
N HIS A 115 0.46 -9.01 5.04
CA HIS A 115 1.67 -8.29 5.46
C HIS A 115 2.46 -9.01 6.56
N ASP A 116 1.86 -10.00 7.25
CA ASP A 116 2.54 -10.76 8.31
C ASP A 116 3.33 -11.96 7.79
N VAL A 117 2.94 -12.49 6.63
CA VAL A 117 3.57 -13.69 6.05
C VAL A 117 4.83 -13.31 5.25
N PRO A 118 5.93 -14.07 5.28
CA PRO A 118 7.11 -13.79 4.43
C PRO A 118 6.95 -14.27 2.98
N ASN A 119 7.80 -13.77 2.08
CA ASN A 119 7.82 -14.20 0.66
C ASN A 119 8.34 -15.62 0.45
N THR A 120 9.17 -16.11 1.36
CA THR A 120 9.80 -17.44 1.27
C THR A 120 9.01 -18.46 2.08
N GLU A 121 8.58 -19.53 1.41
CA GLU A 121 7.92 -20.66 2.07
C GLU A 121 8.83 -21.26 3.16
N GLY A 122 8.28 -21.43 4.37
CA GLY A 122 9.01 -21.95 5.54
C GLY A 122 9.77 -20.91 6.37
N ARG A 123 9.83 -19.64 5.95
CA ARG A 123 10.31 -18.55 6.83
C ARG A 123 9.22 -18.23 7.85
N ALA A 124 9.62 -18.08 9.12
CA ALA A 124 8.71 -17.76 10.20
C ALA A 124 8.08 -16.37 10.01
N THR A 125 6.81 -16.24 10.37
CA THR A 125 6.12 -14.94 10.45
C THR A 125 6.57 -14.19 11.70
N ALA A 126 6.43 -12.86 11.70
CA ALA A 126 6.73 -12.06 12.89
C ALA A 126 5.78 -12.36 14.08
N LEU A 127 4.67 -13.05 13.84
CA LEU A 127 3.74 -13.51 14.87
C LEU A 127 4.10 -14.90 15.43
N ASP A 128 4.94 -15.69 14.75
CA ASP A 128 5.33 -17.03 15.21
C ASP A 128 6.08 -17.00 16.54
N ILE A 129 6.65 -15.84 16.92
CA ILE A 129 7.33 -15.67 18.21
C ILE A 129 6.41 -15.93 19.41
N PHE A 130 5.12 -15.66 19.30
CA PHE A 130 4.17 -15.89 20.40
C PHE A 130 3.92 -17.38 20.64
N ASP A 131 3.84 -18.18 19.57
CA ASP A 131 3.72 -19.64 19.65
C ASP A 131 5.06 -20.27 20.09
N ALA A 132 6.18 -19.81 19.53
CA ALA A 132 7.52 -20.31 19.86
C ALA A 132 7.91 -20.07 21.33
N LEU A 133 7.48 -18.95 21.92
CA LEU A 133 7.68 -18.65 23.34
C LEU A 133 6.62 -19.29 24.24
N ALA A 134 5.61 -19.96 23.67
CA ALA A 134 4.45 -20.51 24.38
C ALA A 134 3.81 -19.47 25.31
N VAL A 135 3.49 -18.29 24.78
CA VAL A 135 2.87 -17.23 25.59
C VAL A 135 1.47 -17.67 25.99
N ASP A 136 1.27 -17.87 27.30
CA ASP A 136 -0.04 -18.21 27.86
C ASP A 136 -1.13 -17.24 27.38
N ASN A 137 -2.32 -17.77 27.13
CA ASN A 137 -3.48 -17.01 26.64
C ASN A 137 -3.33 -16.38 25.24
N VAL A 138 -2.28 -16.69 24.48
CA VAL A 138 -2.15 -16.24 23.07
C VAL A 138 -2.23 -17.44 22.14
N THR A 139 -3.09 -17.36 21.12
CA THR A 139 -3.19 -18.37 20.06
C THR A 139 -2.90 -17.73 18.72
N VAL A 140 -1.91 -18.24 17.98
CA VAL A 140 -1.58 -17.78 16.62
C VAL A 140 -2.18 -18.75 15.61
N ALA A 141 -2.86 -18.22 14.59
CA ALA A 141 -3.45 -18.98 13.51
C ALA A 141 -2.91 -18.51 12.16
N SER A 142 -2.01 -19.31 11.58
CA SER A 142 -1.37 -19.07 10.29
C SER A 142 -1.81 -20.05 9.18
N ARG A 143 -2.72 -20.97 9.51
CA ARG A 143 -3.34 -21.91 8.55
C ARG A 143 -4.84 -22.06 8.80
N PRO A 144 -5.64 -22.46 7.78
CA PRO A 144 -7.03 -22.80 7.99
C PRO A 144 -7.20 -23.93 9.01
N ALA A 145 -7.93 -23.64 10.09
CA ALA A 145 -8.21 -24.59 11.16
C ALA A 145 -9.35 -24.09 12.07
N VAL A 146 -9.95 -25.01 12.82
CA VAL A 146 -10.85 -24.69 13.93
C VAL A 146 -10.07 -24.68 15.23
N HIS A 147 -10.16 -23.59 15.97
CA HIS A 147 -9.57 -23.42 17.29
C HIS A 147 -10.68 -23.37 18.34
N ARG A 148 -10.42 -23.91 19.53
CA ARG A 148 -11.30 -23.78 20.69
C ARG A 148 -10.56 -22.98 21.75
N ILE A 149 -11.14 -21.85 22.14
CA ILE A 149 -10.57 -20.92 23.12
C ILE A 149 -11.44 -20.95 24.38
N GLU A 150 -10.82 -21.19 25.53
CA GLU A 150 -11.51 -21.11 26.82
C GLU A 150 -11.46 -19.66 27.32
N THR A 151 -12.61 -19.10 27.68
CA THR A 151 -12.74 -17.72 28.20
C THR A 151 -13.37 -17.71 29.58
N ALA A 152 -13.38 -16.55 30.25
CA ALA A 152 -14.03 -16.40 31.55
C ALA A 152 -15.54 -16.69 31.51
N SER A 153 -16.21 -16.43 30.38
CA SER A 153 -17.64 -16.66 30.17
C SER A 153 -17.97 -18.01 29.50
N GLY A 154 -16.97 -18.87 29.28
CA GLY A 154 -17.12 -20.20 28.67
C GLY A 154 -16.32 -20.37 27.37
N PRO A 155 -16.36 -21.56 26.75
CA PRO A 155 -15.62 -21.82 25.52
C PRO A 155 -16.22 -21.09 24.31
N VAL A 156 -15.37 -20.77 23.34
CA VAL A 156 -15.75 -20.27 22.00
C VAL A 156 -14.92 -20.99 20.94
N GLN A 157 -15.51 -21.26 19.78
CA GLN A 157 -14.82 -21.85 18.63
C GLN A 157 -14.52 -20.77 17.59
N ILE A 158 -13.32 -20.79 17.02
CA ILE A 158 -12.90 -19.86 15.97
C ILE A 158 -12.52 -20.64 14.73
N VAL A 159 -13.22 -20.40 13.62
CA VAL A 159 -12.83 -20.82 12.28
C VAL A 159 -11.80 -19.80 11.77
N ALA A 160 -10.54 -20.22 11.66
CA ALA A 160 -9.45 -19.38 11.19
C ALA A 160 -9.30 -19.47 9.67
N VAL A 161 -9.27 -18.32 8.99
CA VAL A 161 -9.04 -18.22 7.55
C VAL A 161 -7.98 -17.15 7.28
N PRO A 162 -6.69 -17.47 7.47
CA PRO A 162 -5.60 -16.51 7.24
C PRO A 162 -5.42 -16.24 5.73
N TRP A 163 -4.62 -15.22 5.40
CA TRP A 163 -4.33 -14.89 4.01
C TRP A 163 -3.68 -16.05 3.27
N LEU A 164 -4.23 -16.39 2.11
CA LEU A 164 -3.69 -17.43 1.23
C LEU A 164 -2.89 -16.79 0.09
N ARG A 165 -1.59 -17.07 0.02
CA ARG A 165 -0.74 -16.51 -1.04
C ARG A 165 -0.95 -17.17 -2.38
N ARG A 166 -1.13 -16.34 -3.42
CA ARG A 166 -1.23 -16.80 -4.80
C ARG A 166 0.02 -17.55 -5.25
N SER A 167 1.22 -17.06 -4.95
CA SER A 167 2.48 -17.71 -5.33
C SER A 167 2.62 -19.11 -4.72
N SER A 168 2.30 -19.26 -3.43
CA SER A 168 2.29 -20.55 -2.74
C SER A 168 1.24 -21.51 -3.32
N VAL A 169 0.08 -21.01 -3.72
CA VAL A 169 -0.97 -21.81 -4.36
C VAL A 169 -0.56 -22.21 -5.79
N ALA A 170 -0.02 -21.29 -6.58
CA ALA A 170 0.40 -21.53 -7.96
C ALA A 170 1.55 -22.54 -8.08
N ALA A 171 2.35 -22.71 -7.02
CA ALA A 171 3.40 -23.72 -6.96
C ALA A 171 2.87 -25.17 -6.92
N ARG A 172 1.59 -25.37 -6.56
CA ARG A 172 0.95 -26.68 -6.47
C ARG A 172 0.96 -27.40 -7.82
N PRO A 173 1.25 -28.72 -7.86
CA PRO A 173 1.35 -29.47 -9.12
C PRO A 173 0.13 -29.34 -10.04
N GLU A 174 -1.08 -29.28 -9.47
CA GLU A 174 -2.36 -29.15 -10.19
C GLU A 174 -2.64 -27.76 -10.78
N LEU A 175 -1.91 -26.74 -10.34
CA LEU A 175 -2.07 -25.34 -10.77
C LEU A 175 -0.86 -24.81 -11.58
N ARG A 176 0.18 -25.62 -11.75
CA ARG A 176 1.36 -25.23 -12.56
C ARG A 176 0.95 -24.91 -14.00
N GLY A 177 1.37 -23.75 -14.46
CA GLY A 177 1.08 -23.27 -15.83
C GLY A 177 -0.34 -22.73 -16.02
N LYS A 178 -1.15 -22.62 -14.96
CA LYS A 178 -2.45 -21.94 -15.02
C LYS A 178 -2.30 -20.43 -14.99
N SER A 179 -3.27 -19.75 -15.59
CA SER A 179 -3.35 -18.29 -15.58
C SER A 179 -3.66 -17.76 -14.18
N ALA A 180 -3.36 -16.47 -13.97
CA ALA A 180 -3.71 -15.75 -12.73
C ALA A 180 -5.20 -15.91 -12.37
N ALA A 181 -6.08 -15.78 -13.36
CA ALA A 181 -7.53 -15.89 -13.19
C ALA A 181 -7.96 -17.30 -12.75
N GLU A 182 -7.41 -18.35 -13.36
CA GLU A 182 -7.71 -19.74 -12.97
C GLU A 182 -7.20 -20.06 -11.56
N VAL A 183 -6.02 -19.53 -11.17
CA VAL A 183 -5.51 -19.69 -9.80
C VAL A 183 -6.44 -18.98 -8.81
N ASN A 184 -6.90 -17.78 -9.13
CA ASN A 184 -7.83 -17.03 -8.28
C ASN A 184 -9.18 -17.74 -8.14
N GLU A 185 -9.75 -18.27 -9.23
CA GLU A 185 -11.00 -19.05 -9.19
C GLU A 185 -10.85 -20.31 -8.31
N TRP A 186 -9.71 -20.99 -8.43
CA TRP A 186 -9.39 -22.13 -7.58
C TRP A 186 -9.29 -21.71 -6.12
N MET A 187 -8.60 -20.61 -5.80
CA MET A 187 -8.44 -20.11 -4.42
C MET A 187 -9.78 -19.76 -3.79
N GLN A 188 -10.66 -19.08 -4.55
CA GLN A 188 -12.02 -18.75 -4.11
C GLN A 188 -12.82 -20.01 -3.78
N SER A 189 -12.77 -21.02 -4.66
CA SER A 189 -13.46 -22.29 -4.48
C SER A 189 -12.90 -23.08 -3.29
N PHE A 190 -11.58 -23.15 -3.17
CA PHE A 190 -10.88 -23.83 -2.08
C PHE A 190 -11.26 -23.22 -0.72
N LEU A 191 -11.14 -21.91 -0.56
CA LEU A 191 -11.44 -21.23 0.70
C LEU A 191 -12.92 -21.33 1.06
N SER A 192 -13.82 -21.17 0.10
CA SER A 192 -15.27 -21.33 0.35
C SER A 192 -15.60 -22.74 0.84
N ASN A 193 -15.02 -23.77 0.20
CA ASN A 193 -15.23 -25.16 0.60
C ASN A 193 -14.61 -25.47 1.96
N GLU A 194 -13.42 -24.96 2.25
CA GLU A 194 -12.77 -25.14 3.54
C GLU A 194 -13.54 -24.47 4.68
N ILE A 195 -14.10 -23.27 4.46
CA ILE A 195 -14.97 -22.60 5.43
C ILE A 195 -16.21 -23.46 5.71
N ILE A 196 -16.87 -23.97 4.66
CA ILE A 196 -18.05 -24.83 4.80
C ILE A 196 -17.70 -26.11 5.55
N ARG A 197 -16.59 -26.75 5.21
CA ARG A 197 -16.11 -27.96 5.85
C ARG A 197 -15.84 -27.71 7.34
N MET A 198 -15.07 -26.68 7.67
CA MET A 198 -14.75 -26.34 9.06
C MET A 198 -16.00 -25.95 9.86
N ALA A 199 -16.93 -25.19 9.27
CA ALA A 199 -18.20 -24.83 9.91
C ALA A 199 -19.06 -26.07 10.21
N SER A 200 -19.03 -27.10 9.35
CA SER A 200 -19.75 -28.36 9.56
C SER A 200 -19.21 -29.21 10.73
N GLU A 201 -17.96 -28.96 11.14
CA GLU A 201 -17.28 -29.64 12.25
C GLU A 201 -17.48 -28.96 13.61
N LEU A 202 -18.16 -27.81 13.66
CA LEU A 202 -18.39 -27.04 14.88
C LEU A 202 -19.42 -27.71 15.82
N ASP A 203 -19.19 -27.63 17.14
CA ASP A 203 -20.19 -28.00 18.12
C ASP A 203 -21.23 -26.87 18.20
N SER A 204 -22.44 -27.14 17.74
CA SER A 204 -23.51 -26.16 17.73
C SER A 204 -23.90 -25.68 19.15
N ASN A 205 -23.49 -26.34 20.23
CA ASN A 205 -23.72 -25.87 21.59
C ASN A 205 -22.71 -24.82 22.08
N VAL A 206 -21.59 -24.66 21.37
CA VAL A 206 -20.54 -23.68 21.68
C VAL A 206 -20.69 -22.50 20.71
N PRO A 207 -20.57 -21.25 21.19
CA PRO A 207 -20.56 -20.09 20.30
C PRO A 207 -19.40 -20.16 19.30
N SER A 208 -19.62 -19.66 18.09
CA SER A 208 -18.63 -19.75 17.02
C SER A 208 -18.41 -18.45 16.27
N ILE A 209 -17.15 -18.17 15.97
CA ILE A 209 -16.70 -16.99 15.25
C ILE A 209 -15.92 -17.46 14.02
N LEU A 210 -16.09 -16.76 12.90
CA LEU A 210 -15.16 -16.88 11.79
C LEU A 210 -14.23 -15.68 11.83
N SER A 211 -12.92 -15.89 11.87
CA SER A 211 -11.92 -14.83 11.73
C SER A 211 -11.19 -15.04 10.41
N ALA A 212 -11.24 -14.05 9.53
CA ALA A 212 -10.67 -14.15 8.19
C ALA A 212 -9.96 -12.87 7.75
N HIS A 213 -8.84 -13.05 7.04
CA HIS A 213 -8.15 -11.96 6.35
C HIS A 213 -8.38 -12.14 4.85
N ALA A 214 -9.41 -11.49 4.31
CA ALA A 214 -9.91 -11.72 2.96
C ALA A 214 -10.82 -10.59 2.51
N THR A 215 -11.03 -10.46 1.20
CA THR A 215 -11.92 -9.46 0.59
C THR A 215 -13.30 -10.03 0.29
N ALA A 216 -14.36 -9.37 0.79
CA ALA A 216 -15.75 -9.66 0.42
C ALA A 216 -16.17 -8.88 -0.85
N THR A 217 -16.91 -9.51 -1.76
CA THR A 217 -17.29 -8.87 -3.05
C THR A 217 -18.13 -7.60 -2.92
N THR A 218 -18.84 -7.40 -1.81
CA THR A 218 -19.66 -6.21 -1.54
C THR A 218 -18.95 -5.15 -0.70
N ALA A 219 -17.68 -5.37 -0.33
CA ALA A 219 -16.92 -4.42 0.47
C ALA A 219 -16.65 -3.12 -0.31
N THR A 220 -16.83 -1.99 0.36
CA THR A 220 -16.40 -0.68 -0.11
C THR A 220 -14.92 -0.53 0.18
N VAL A 221 -14.17 -0.16 -0.86
CA VAL A 221 -12.71 -0.18 -0.90
C VAL A 221 -12.17 1.20 -1.26
N GLY A 222 -11.25 1.73 -0.46
CA GLY A 222 -10.45 2.95 -0.64
C GLY A 222 -9.25 2.75 -1.59
N HIS A 223 -8.02 3.09 -1.16
CA HIS A 223 -6.81 2.81 -1.96
C HIS A 223 -6.50 1.32 -2.10
N GLU A 224 -7.03 0.47 -1.22
CA GLU A 224 -7.06 -0.98 -1.40
C GLU A 224 -7.71 -1.36 -2.75
N ARG A 225 -8.54 -0.49 -3.36
CA ARG A 225 -9.02 -0.66 -4.75
C ARG A 225 -7.89 -0.68 -5.78
N SER A 226 -6.78 0.03 -5.55
CA SER A 226 -5.58 -0.03 -6.40
C SER A 226 -4.82 -1.35 -6.22
N MET A 227 -4.83 -1.93 -5.00
CA MET A 227 -4.28 -3.26 -4.71
C MET A 227 -5.18 -4.38 -5.26
N MET A 228 -6.50 -4.21 -5.22
CA MET A 228 -7.52 -5.19 -5.63
C MET A 228 -7.84 -5.22 -7.12
N MET A 229 -7.33 -4.28 -7.94
CA MET A 229 -7.56 -4.27 -9.38
C MET A 229 -6.79 -5.40 -10.08
N GLY A 230 -7.30 -6.63 -9.97
CA GLY A 230 -7.00 -7.77 -10.84
C GLY A 230 -6.48 -9.04 -10.17
N ASN A 231 -6.01 -8.98 -8.91
CA ASN A 231 -5.18 -10.07 -8.35
C ASN A 231 -5.65 -10.68 -7.02
N ASP A 232 -6.45 -9.98 -6.20
CA ASP A 232 -7.02 -10.56 -4.98
C ASP A 232 -8.13 -11.57 -5.28
N TYR A 233 -8.23 -12.63 -4.48
CA TYR A 233 -9.41 -13.48 -4.50
C TYR A 233 -10.56 -12.81 -3.76
N LEU A 234 -11.75 -12.82 -4.37
CA LEU A 234 -12.95 -12.24 -3.78
C LEU A 234 -13.88 -13.34 -3.31
N LEU A 235 -14.31 -13.29 -2.04
CA LEU A 235 -15.30 -14.21 -1.50
C LEU A 235 -16.67 -13.55 -1.47
N LEU A 236 -17.70 -14.33 -1.79
CA LEU A 236 -19.08 -13.88 -1.63
C LEU A 236 -19.40 -13.75 -0.13
N PRO A 237 -20.22 -12.77 0.29
CA PRO A 237 -20.67 -12.64 1.68
C PRO A 237 -21.24 -13.94 2.26
N SER A 238 -21.90 -14.75 1.43
CA SER A 238 -22.47 -16.04 1.82
C SER A 238 -21.45 -17.05 2.33
N ALA A 239 -20.18 -16.97 1.90
CA ALA A 239 -19.12 -17.83 2.44
C ALA A 239 -18.91 -17.57 3.94
N PHE A 240 -19.06 -16.32 4.39
CA PHE A 240 -18.88 -15.91 5.78
C PHE A 240 -20.14 -16.10 6.63
N GLN A 241 -21.31 -16.28 6.01
CA GLN A 241 -22.60 -16.50 6.68
C GLN A 241 -22.93 -17.99 6.88
N THR A 242 -21.91 -18.85 6.91
CA THR A 242 -22.11 -20.30 7.03
C THR A 242 -22.60 -20.66 8.44
N HIS A 243 -23.74 -21.34 8.56
CA HIS A 243 -24.23 -21.82 9.85
C HIS A 243 -23.29 -22.91 10.42
N PRO A 244 -22.96 -22.94 11.73
CA PRO A 244 -23.55 -22.17 12.85
C PRO A 244 -22.79 -20.88 13.25
N ILE A 245 -22.00 -20.26 12.37
CA ILE A 245 -21.19 -19.06 12.69
C ILE A 245 -22.09 -17.96 13.25
N ASP A 246 -21.75 -17.45 14.45
CA ASP A 246 -22.51 -16.41 15.15
C ASP A 246 -22.04 -14.99 14.81
N TYR A 247 -20.76 -14.83 14.44
CA TYR A 247 -20.12 -13.57 14.04
C TYR A 247 -18.95 -13.83 13.09
N ALA A 248 -18.79 -13.02 12.04
CA ALA A 248 -17.63 -13.07 11.16
C ALA A 248 -16.79 -11.80 11.29
N ALA A 249 -15.60 -11.99 11.86
CA ALA A 249 -14.56 -11.01 12.14
C ALA A 249 -13.58 -10.92 10.95
N LEU A 250 -13.77 -9.95 10.06
CA LEU A 250 -12.91 -9.80 8.88
C LEU A 250 -11.80 -8.74 9.08
N GLY A 251 -10.63 -8.93 8.44
CA GLY A 251 -9.56 -7.93 8.24
C GLY A 251 -9.15 -7.84 6.77
N HIS A 252 -8.17 -7.00 6.41
CA HIS A 252 -7.67 -6.62 5.05
C HIS A 252 -8.25 -5.30 4.52
N ILE A 253 -9.42 -4.88 5.03
CA ILE A 253 -10.09 -3.66 4.57
C ILE A 253 -10.00 -2.59 5.64
N HIS A 254 -9.31 -1.49 5.33
CA HIS A 254 -9.00 -0.44 6.30
C HIS A 254 -10.21 0.43 6.68
N ARG A 255 -11.32 0.33 5.93
CA ARG A 255 -12.56 1.04 6.19
C ARG A 255 -13.54 0.17 6.97
N HIS A 256 -13.99 0.69 8.13
CA HIS A 256 -15.06 0.09 8.90
C HIS A 256 -16.35 -0.06 8.08
N GLN A 257 -16.94 -1.26 8.07
CA GLN A 257 -18.21 -1.53 7.41
C GLN A 257 -18.86 -2.84 7.83
N LEU A 258 -20.20 -2.87 7.74
CA LEU A 258 -21.02 -4.08 7.80
C LEU A 258 -21.22 -4.63 6.39
N VAL A 259 -20.81 -5.87 6.16
CA VAL A 259 -20.93 -6.57 4.86
C VAL A 259 -22.27 -7.31 4.77
N ALA A 260 -22.66 -7.98 5.86
CA ALA A 260 -23.91 -8.72 6.00
C ALA A 260 -24.35 -8.75 7.47
N ASP A 261 -25.64 -8.96 7.74
CA ASP A 261 -26.28 -8.73 9.05
C ASP A 261 -26.60 -10.01 9.86
N ALA A 262 -26.76 -11.16 9.20
CA ALA A 262 -27.15 -12.42 9.86
C ALA A 262 -26.35 -13.64 9.35
N PRO A 263 -25.32 -14.10 10.09
CA PRO A 263 -24.67 -13.41 11.21
C PRO A 263 -24.00 -12.10 10.75
N PRO A 264 -23.69 -11.16 11.67
CA PRO A 264 -22.94 -9.97 11.31
C PRO A 264 -21.57 -10.35 10.74
N VAL A 265 -21.28 -9.82 9.55
CA VAL A 265 -19.99 -9.93 8.85
C VAL A 265 -19.40 -8.53 8.79
N VAL A 266 -18.31 -8.29 9.52
CA VAL A 266 -17.85 -6.93 9.81
C VAL A 266 -16.36 -6.79 9.54
N TYR A 267 -15.97 -5.71 8.86
CA TYR A 267 -14.62 -5.18 8.91
C TYR A 267 -14.55 -4.08 9.97
N PRO A 268 -13.63 -4.17 10.95
CA PRO A 268 -13.44 -3.10 11.92
C PRO A 268 -12.72 -1.91 11.28
N GLY A 269 -12.00 -2.13 10.18
CA GLY A 269 -11.07 -1.15 9.63
C GLY A 269 -9.75 -1.13 10.39
N SER A 270 -8.84 -0.28 9.93
CA SER A 270 -7.56 -0.04 10.60
C SER A 270 -7.74 0.80 11.86
N LEU A 271 -6.80 0.68 12.80
CA LEU A 271 -6.76 1.50 14.01
C LEU A 271 -6.30 2.94 13.74
N HIS A 272 -5.66 3.18 12.60
CA HIS A 272 -5.23 4.50 12.19
C HIS A 272 -5.27 4.66 10.67
N ARG A 273 -5.40 5.91 10.19
CA ARG A 273 -5.30 6.22 8.76
C ARG A 273 -3.92 5.82 8.25
N VAL A 274 -3.78 5.04 7.18
CA VAL A 274 -2.47 4.73 6.59
C VAL A 274 -2.04 5.84 5.63
N ASP A 275 -2.95 6.31 4.79
CA ASP A 275 -2.72 7.39 3.83
C ASP A 275 -3.94 8.34 3.69
N PHE A 276 -3.89 9.25 2.71
CA PHE A 276 -4.95 10.24 2.44
C PHE A 276 -6.23 9.65 1.84
N SER A 277 -6.23 8.42 1.34
CA SER A 277 -7.46 7.77 0.86
C SER A 277 -8.44 7.47 2.01
N GLU A 278 -7.89 7.28 3.20
CA GLU A 278 -8.62 7.01 4.45
C GLU A 278 -8.96 8.31 5.22
N GLU A 279 -8.80 9.47 4.60
CA GLU A 279 -9.03 10.80 5.21
C GLU A 279 -10.40 10.88 5.91
N ASN A 280 -11.45 10.35 5.29
CA ASN A 280 -12.82 10.42 5.78
C ASN A 280 -13.28 9.16 6.51
N ASP A 281 -12.39 8.19 6.75
CA ASP A 281 -12.77 6.95 7.42
C ASP A 281 -12.70 7.10 8.94
N ASP A 282 -13.65 6.47 9.62
CA ASP A 282 -13.57 6.24 11.05
C ASP A 282 -12.56 5.12 11.35
N LYS A 283 -11.85 5.24 12.47
CA LYS A 283 -10.79 4.30 12.88
C LYS A 283 -11.05 3.79 14.29
N GLY A 284 -10.86 2.48 14.50
CA GLY A 284 -11.32 1.85 15.73
C GLY A 284 -11.43 0.34 15.63
N PHE A 285 -12.28 -0.23 16.49
CA PHE A 285 -12.49 -1.66 16.63
C PHE A 285 -13.96 -1.98 16.91
N CYS A 286 -14.34 -3.25 16.81
CA CYS A 286 -15.69 -3.70 17.10
C CYS A 286 -15.76 -4.38 18.47
N VAL A 287 -16.86 -4.17 19.17
CA VAL A 287 -17.23 -4.87 20.40
C VAL A 287 -18.45 -5.71 20.10
N VAL A 288 -18.40 -6.99 20.44
CA VAL A 288 -19.45 -7.97 20.15
C VAL A 288 -19.88 -8.64 21.45
N GLU A 289 -21.18 -8.71 21.69
CA GLU A 289 -21.77 -9.46 22.79
C GLU A 289 -22.37 -10.75 22.25
N ILE A 290 -21.77 -11.87 22.63
CA ILE A 290 -22.22 -13.21 22.26
C ILE A 290 -23.04 -13.79 23.41
N ASP A 291 -24.34 -13.95 23.22
CA ASP A 291 -25.24 -14.60 24.16
C ASP A 291 -25.40 -16.09 23.81
N PRO A 292 -24.77 -17.01 24.57
CA PRO A 292 -24.84 -18.44 24.30
C PRO A 292 -26.24 -19.03 24.46
N THR A 293 -27.19 -18.30 25.08
CA THR A 293 -28.58 -18.76 25.24
C THR A 293 -29.42 -18.61 23.97
N LEU A 294 -28.95 -17.82 23.00
CA LEU A 294 -29.59 -17.66 21.70
C LEU A 294 -29.27 -18.86 20.78
N PRO A 295 -30.11 -19.10 19.75
CA PRO A 295 -29.85 -20.14 18.76
C PRO A 295 -28.51 -19.92 18.03
N PRO A 296 -27.81 -21.00 17.63
CA PRO A 296 -26.61 -20.90 16.81
C PRO A 296 -26.86 -20.10 15.53
N GLY A 297 -25.86 -19.36 15.07
CA GLY A 297 -25.99 -18.41 13.96
C GLY A 297 -26.67 -17.09 14.33
N ARG A 298 -27.09 -16.92 15.60
CA ARG A 298 -27.78 -15.72 16.11
C ARG A 298 -27.30 -15.29 17.48
N ARG A 299 -26.17 -15.83 17.97
CA ARG A 299 -25.69 -15.50 19.31
C ARG A 299 -25.05 -14.14 19.43
N ALA A 300 -24.64 -13.50 18.33
CA ALA A 300 -24.24 -12.08 18.33
C ALA A 300 -25.46 -11.18 18.60
N ALA A 301 -25.82 -11.06 19.88
CA ALA A 301 -26.99 -10.35 20.37
C ALA A 301 -26.87 -8.84 20.16
N ALA A 302 -25.65 -8.32 20.30
CA ALA A 302 -25.31 -6.94 20.03
C ALA A 302 -23.89 -6.84 19.49
N TRP A 303 -23.64 -5.84 18.67
CA TRP A 303 -22.29 -5.42 18.31
C TRP A 303 -22.27 -3.92 18.01
N ALA A 304 -21.13 -3.27 18.25
CA ALA A 304 -20.95 -1.85 18.00
C ALA A 304 -19.51 -1.54 17.58
N PHE A 305 -19.34 -0.51 16.76
CA PHE A 305 -18.05 0.07 16.46
C PHE A 305 -17.66 1.10 17.53
N HIS A 306 -16.41 1.03 17.97
CA HIS A 306 -15.81 1.91 18.95
C HIS A 306 -14.63 2.64 18.32
N SER A 307 -14.79 3.96 18.14
CA SER A 307 -13.74 4.82 17.59
C SER A 307 -12.58 4.97 18.57
N VAL A 308 -11.36 5.03 18.04
CA VAL A 308 -10.14 5.40 18.76
C VAL A 308 -9.60 6.71 18.22
N TRP A 309 -8.71 7.35 18.98
CA TRP A 309 -7.99 8.50 18.45
C TRP A 309 -7.11 8.09 17.26
N SER A 310 -7.25 8.82 16.16
CA SER A 310 -6.37 8.71 15.00
C SER A 310 -6.05 10.09 14.46
N ARG A 311 -4.77 10.34 14.18
CA ARG A 311 -4.31 11.62 13.62
C ARG A 311 -5.13 11.97 12.36
N PRO A 312 -5.70 13.20 12.27
CA PRO A 312 -6.46 13.60 11.08
C PRO A 312 -5.55 13.72 9.87
N PHE A 313 -6.03 13.27 8.73
CA PHE A 313 -5.48 13.61 7.42
C PHE A 313 -6.40 14.66 6.80
N LYS A 314 -5.86 15.67 6.12
CA LYS A 314 -6.66 16.73 5.51
C LYS A 314 -6.13 17.15 4.14
N THR A 315 -6.97 16.99 3.12
CA THR A 315 -6.74 17.51 1.77
C THR A 315 -7.43 18.85 1.62
N ILE A 316 -6.64 19.92 1.50
CA ILE A 316 -7.16 21.28 1.37
C ILE A 316 -7.17 21.66 -0.11
N LYS A 317 -8.36 21.89 -0.65
CA LYS A 317 -8.53 22.29 -2.05
C LYS A 317 -8.67 23.80 -2.14
N VAL A 318 -7.81 24.44 -2.92
CA VAL A 318 -7.78 25.90 -3.11
C VAL A 318 -7.88 26.22 -4.59
N THR A 319 -8.96 26.88 -5.03
CA THR A 319 -9.13 27.27 -6.44
C THR A 319 -9.00 28.78 -6.64
N VAL A 320 -7.85 29.25 -7.14
CA VAL A 320 -7.69 30.66 -7.53
C VAL A 320 -8.39 30.89 -8.87
N ARG A 321 -9.19 31.96 -8.97
CA ARG A 321 -9.95 32.27 -10.19
C ARG A 321 -9.24 33.36 -11.01
N SER A 322 -9.40 33.30 -12.33
CA SER A 322 -8.90 34.35 -13.23
C SER A 322 -9.47 35.71 -12.83
N GLY A 323 -8.58 36.70 -12.65
CA GLY A 323 -8.91 38.04 -12.17
C GLY A 323 -8.75 38.27 -10.65
N GLU A 324 -8.52 37.24 -9.84
CA GLU A 324 -8.05 37.42 -8.45
C GLU A 324 -6.62 37.99 -8.48
N HIS A 325 -6.43 39.15 -7.84
CA HIS A 325 -5.12 39.81 -7.72
C HIS A 325 -4.42 39.29 -6.45
N ASP A 326 -3.09 39.11 -6.52
CA ASP A 326 -2.27 38.45 -5.48
C ASP A 326 -2.73 37.01 -5.16
N VAL A 327 -2.26 36.09 -6.02
CA VAL A 327 -2.48 34.65 -5.93
C VAL A 327 -2.11 34.11 -4.55
N MET A 328 -0.98 34.58 -4.00
CA MET A 328 -0.46 34.08 -2.73
C MET A 328 -1.24 34.57 -1.51
N GLU A 329 -1.71 35.81 -1.51
CA GLU A 329 -2.59 36.31 -0.45
C GLU A 329 -3.94 35.55 -0.45
N THR A 330 -4.49 35.30 -1.64
CA THR A 330 -5.72 34.52 -1.79
C THR A 330 -5.56 33.09 -1.25
N ILE A 331 -4.45 32.42 -1.59
CA ILE A 331 -4.15 31.09 -1.07
C ILE A 331 -3.99 31.15 0.47
N ALA A 332 -3.19 32.08 0.99
CA ALA A 332 -2.94 32.21 2.42
C ALA A 332 -4.23 32.43 3.23
N ALA A 333 -5.13 33.31 2.77
CA ALA A 333 -6.41 33.57 3.42
C ALA A 333 -7.30 32.32 3.49
N ARG A 334 -7.32 31.53 2.41
CA ARG A 334 -8.13 30.30 2.34
C ARG A 334 -7.55 29.17 3.16
N LEU A 335 -6.22 29.08 3.24
CA LEU A 335 -5.53 28.13 4.13
C LEU A 335 -5.76 28.48 5.60
N ALA A 336 -5.71 29.76 5.96
CA ALA A 336 -5.95 30.22 7.33
C ALA A 336 -7.38 29.93 7.83
N ALA A 337 -8.35 29.76 6.93
CA ALA A 337 -9.72 29.39 7.26
C ALA A 337 -9.89 27.88 7.55
N GLN A 338 -8.88 27.04 7.27
CA GLN A 338 -8.93 25.60 7.51
C GLN A 338 -8.38 25.25 8.89
N ASP A 339 -9.08 24.38 9.64
CA ASP A 339 -8.52 23.81 10.87
C ASP A 339 -7.59 22.65 10.51
N VAL A 340 -6.28 22.87 10.59
CA VAL A 340 -5.25 21.85 10.30
C VAL A 340 -4.49 21.43 11.55
N ARG A 341 -4.93 21.86 12.74
CA ARG A 341 -4.21 21.60 13.99
C ARG A 341 -4.00 20.11 14.20
N ASP A 342 -2.75 19.73 14.43
CA ASP A 342 -2.29 18.36 14.66
C ASP A 342 -2.52 17.40 13.47
N ALA A 343 -2.97 17.90 12.32
CA ALA A 343 -3.28 17.10 11.13
C ALA A 343 -2.06 16.86 10.24
N VAL A 344 -2.07 15.73 9.52
CA VAL A 344 -1.27 15.56 8.31
C VAL A 344 -2.01 16.27 7.18
N ALA A 345 -1.47 17.40 6.72
CA ALA A 345 -2.12 18.24 5.73
C ALA A 345 -1.44 18.12 4.36
N ARG A 346 -2.23 18.09 3.29
CA ARG A 346 -1.78 18.37 1.92
C ARG A 346 -2.67 19.43 1.31
N VAL A 347 -2.14 20.13 0.31
CA VAL A 347 -2.91 21.15 -0.41
C VAL A 347 -2.85 20.90 -1.90
N GLU A 348 -4.02 20.98 -2.53
CA GLU A 348 -4.23 20.93 -3.97
C GLU A 348 -4.68 22.32 -4.42
N ILE A 349 -3.83 23.01 -5.17
CA ILE A 349 -4.07 24.38 -5.61
C ILE A 349 -4.41 24.36 -7.09
N GLN A 350 -5.63 24.72 -7.43
CA GLN A 350 -6.06 24.91 -8.81
C GLN A 350 -5.91 26.39 -9.18
N VAL A 351 -5.17 26.69 -10.25
CA VAL A 351 -4.89 28.06 -10.71
C VAL A 351 -4.96 28.17 -12.24
N PRO A 352 -5.31 29.34 -12.80
CA PRO A 352 -5.22 29.58 -14.24
C PRO A 352 -3.78 29.47 -14.76
N ALA A 353 -3.61 29.12 -16.03
CA ALA A 353 -2.30 28.97 -16.66
C ALA A 353 -1.44 30.23 -16.57
N GLU A 354 -2.03 31.41 -16.72
CA GLU A 354 -1.33 32.68 -16.58
C GLU A 354 -0.77 32.95 -15.16
N GLN A 355 -1.30 32.28 -14.14
CA GLN A 355 -1.03 32.53 -12.71
C GLN A 355 -0.26 31.39 -12.04
N ALA A 356 0.07 30.32 -12.78
CA ALA A 356 0.76 29.15 -12.22
C ALA A 356 2.16 29.48 -11.68
N GLY A 357 2.88 30.41 -12.32
CA GLY A 357 4.20 30.86 -11.91
C GLY A 357 4.24 31.67 -10.62
N ASP A 358 3.09 32.21 -10.19
CA ASP A 358 2.99 33.07 -9.00
C ASP A 358 2.81 32.25 -7.70
N VAL A 359 2.62 30.93 -7.80
CA VAL A 359 2.40 30.06 -6.64
C VAL A 359 3.72 29.67 -5.97
N ASP A 360 4.01 30.30 -4.83
CA ASP A 360 5.14 29.94 -3.97
C ASP A 360 4.77 28.78 -3.03
N ARG A 361 5.16 27.56 -3.43
CA ARG A 361 4.93 26.32 -2.66
C ARG A 361 5.58 26.36 -1.27
N PHE A 362 6.70 27.06 -1.08
CA PHE A 362 7.36 27.17 0.22
C PHE A 362 6.54 28.02 1.20
N ARG A 363 6.02 29.17 0.73
CA ARG A 363 5.10 30.00 1.52
C ARG A 363 3.80 29.29 1.87
N VAL A 364 3.26 28.50 0.94
CA VAL A 364 2.09 27.64 1.18
C VAL A 364 2.36 26.66 2.32
N ARG A 365 3.47 25.90 2.25
CA ARG A 365 3.83 24.92 3.28
C ARG A 365 4.06 25.58 4.64
N ASN A 366 4.69 26.74 4.68
CA ASN A 366 4.89 27.47 5.94
C ASN A 366 3.60 28.00 6.54
N SER A 367 2.64 28.43 5.71
CA SER A 367 1.32 28.88 6.17
C SER A 367 0.58 27.74 6.89
N LEU A 368 0.61 26.53 6.32
CA LEU A 368 0.02 25.34 6.96
C LEU A 368 0.72 24.96 8.27
N ARG A 369 2.05 25.04 8.33
CA ARG A 369 2.82 24.82 9.58
C ARG A 369 2.45 25.83 10.66
N GLN A 370 2.33 27.12 10.31
CA GLN A 370 1.92 28.18 11.24
C GLN A 370 0.48 28.00 11.73
N ALA A 371 -0.39 27.45 10.89
CA ALA A 371 -1.76 27.09 11.27
C ALA A 371 -1.85 25.83 12.17
N GLY A 372 -0.72 25.18 12.47
CA GLY A 372 -0.63 24.05 13.40
C GLY A 372 -0.66 22.67 12.75
N ALA A 373 -0.47 22.56 11.43
CA ALA A 373 -0.31 21.26 10.77
C ALA A 373 0.86 20.48 11.37
N HIS A 374 0.61 19.21 11.75
CA HIS A 374 1.62 18.34 12.32
C HIS A 374 2.72 18.00 11.30
N VAL A 375 2.29 17.65 10.08
CA VAL A 375 3.14 17.42 8.91
C VAL A 375 2.44 18.02 7.69
N VAL A 376 3.20 18.67 6.82
CA VAL A 376 2.73 19.11 5.50
C VAL A 376 3.29 18.17 4.44
N SER A 377 2.45 17.27 3.97
CA SER A 377 2.81 16.17 3.07
C SER A 377 3.16 16.61 1.66
N GLY A 378 2.54 17.68 1.16
CA GLY A 378 2.72 18.10 -0.23
C GLY A 378 1.90 19.34 -0.56
N ALA A 379 2.30 20.02 -1.63
CA ALA A 379 1.62 21.17 -2.19
C ALA A 379 1.62 21.07 -3.72
N SER A 380 0.53 20.52 -4.28
CA SER A 380 0.38 20.34 -5.72
C SER A 380 -0.31 21.54 -6.36
N VAL A 381 0.09 21.88 -7.59
CA VAL A 381 -0.51 22.96 -8.37
C VAL A 381 -1.08 22.35 -9.65
N GLN A 382 -2.40 22.44 -9.80
CA GLN A 382 -3.13 22.03 -10.99
C GLN A 382 -3.47 23.27 -11.81
N VAL A 383 -3.12 23.24 -13.10
CA VAL A 383 -3.33 24.37 -14.00
C VAL A 383 -4.63 24.19 -14.77
N ASP A 384 -5.54 25.14 -14.63
CA ASP A 384 -6.73 25.26 -15.47
C ASP A 384 -6.32 25.72 -16.87
N SER A 385 -6.11 24.76 -17.78
CA SER A 385 -6.02 25.04 -19.21
C SER A 385 -7.41 24.96 -19.84
N PRO A 386 -7.92 26.03 -20.49
CA PRO A 386 -9.20 26.00 -21.19
C PRO A 386 -9.26 25.03 -22.39
N ASP A 387 -8.16 24.36 -22.76
CA ASP A 387 -8.06 23.54 -23.97
C ASP A 387 -7.82 22.03 -23.76
N ARG A 388 -7.85 21.50 -22.53
CA ARG A 388 -7.83 20.04 -22.32
C ARG A 388 -9.23 19.45 -22.42
N THR A 389 -9.86 19.61 -23.59
CA THR A 389 -10.90 18.68 -24.02
C THR A 389 -10.21 17.33 -24.22
N ARG A 390 -10.31 16.41 -23.24
CA ARG A 390 -9.96 15.00 -23.48
C ARG A 390 -10.65 14.60 -24.79
N THR A 391 -9.86 14.21 -25.77
CA THR A 391 -10.28 13.90 -27.14
C THR A 391 -11.39 12.86 -27.12
N ARG A 392 -12.65 13.30 -27.14
CA ARG A 392 -13.78 12.40 -27.39
C ARG A 392 -13.79 12.13 -28.88
N LEU A 393 -13.24 10.99 -29.27
CA LEU A 393 -13.55 10.35 -30.55
C LEU A 393 -15.08 10.26 -30.66
N ASP A 394 -15.62 10.59 -31.85
CA ASP A 394 -17.06 10.53 -32.07
C ASP A 394 -17.60 9.14 -31.69
N ARG A 395 -18.74 9.15 -30.99
CA ARG A 395 -19.41 7.96 -30.42
C ARG A 395 -19.65 6.91 -31.51
N GLY A 396 -18.70 5.99 -31.67
CA GLY A 396 -18.77 4.90 -32.65
C GLY A 396 -17.42 4.34 -33.10
N MET A 397 -16.30 5.04 -32.89
CA MET A 397 -14.97 4.55 -33.29
C MET A 397 -14.18 4.05 -32.07
N ALA A 398 -13.84 2.76 -32.06
CA ALA A 398 -12.88 2.22 -31.09
C ALA A 398 -11.47 2.66 -31.48
N ILE A 399 -10.66 3.11 -30.50
CA ILE A 399 -9.25 3.51 -30.71
C ILE A 399 -8.47 2.37 -31.37
N GLU A 400 -8.81 1.14 -31.01
CA GLU A 400 -8.20 -0.11 -31.48
C GLU A 400 -8.47 -0.40 -32.97
N SER A 401 -9.42 0.29 -33.61
CA SER A 401 -9.82 0.08 -35.01
C SER A 401 -9.38 1.20 -35.98
N LEU A 402 -8.64 2.19 -35.49
CA LEU A 402 -8.17 3.31 -36.31
C LEU A 402 -6.84 2.96 -36.97
N GLU A 403 -6.84 2.92 -38.31
CA GLU A 403 -5.60 2.77 -39.07
C GLU A 403 -4.70 4.02 -38.87
N PRO A 404 -3.37 3.86 -38.78
CA PRO A 404 -2.45 4.97 -38.47
C PRO A 404 -2.59 6.19 -39.38
N GLU A 405 -2.86 6.00 -40.68
CA GLU A 405 -3.14 7.11 -41.61
C GLU A 405 -4.43 7.87 -41.28
N GLN A 406 -5.46 7.16 -40.83
CA GLN A 406 -6.74 7.76 -40.45
C GLN A 406 -6.60 8.55 -39.15
N ALA A 407 -5.86 8.00 -38.18
CA ALA A 407 -5.52 8.69 -36.94
C ALA A 407 -4.70 9.97 -37.20
N LEU A 408 -3.70 9.90 -38.08
CA LEU A 408 -2.91 11.07 -38.47
C LEU A 408 -3.77 12.10 -39.21
N SER A 409 -4.64 11.68 -40.12
CA SER A 409 -5.54 12.60 -40.82
C SER A 409 -6.47 13.32 -39.85
N LEU A 410 -7.07 12.61 -38.88
CA LEU A 410 -7.93 13.19 -37.83
C LEU A 410 -7.17 14.19 -36.96
N TYR A 411 -5.91 13.92 -36.64
CA TYR A 411 -5.03 14.85 -35.94
C TYR A 411 -4.78 16.12 -36.78
N MET A 412 -4.48 15.96 -38.07
CA MET A 412 -4.18 17.07 -38.97
C MET A 412 -5.40 17.93 -39.32
N ASP A 413 -6.62 17.38 -39.26
CA ASP A 413 -7.86 18.15 -39.42
C ASP A 413 -8.06 19.19 -38.31
N LYS A 414 -7.41 19.03 -37.15
CA LYS A 414 -7.53 19.94 -35.99
C LYS A 414 -6.23 20.60 -35.57
N SER A 415 -5.11 20.28 -36.22
CA SER A 415 -3.80 20.91 -36.01
C SER A 415 -3.62 22.10 -36.97
N PRO A 416 -2.94 23.21 -36.59
CA PRO A 416 -2.73 24.39 -37.43
C PRO A 416 -1.69 24.15 -38.54
N VAL A 417 -1.80 23.04 -39.26
CA VAL A 417 -0.95 22.69 -40.39
C VAL A 417 -1.54 23.34 -41.65
N ALA A 418 -0.76 24.21 -42.31
CA ALA A 418 -1.17 24.83 -43.57
C ALA A 418 -1.58 23.77 -44.61
N THR A 419 -2.68 24.01 -45.33
CA THR A 419 -3.31 23.04 -46.25
C THR A 419 -2.34 22.44 -47.26
N GLU A 420 -1.37 23.22 -47.74
CA GLU A 420 -0.33 22.79 -48.68
C GLU A 420 0.64 21.77 -48.07
N ARG A 421 0.93 21.88 -46.77
CA ARG A 421 1.86 21.01 -46.05
C ARG A 421 1.21 19.69 -45.61
N ARG A 422 -0.13 19.64 -45.61
CA ARG A 422 -0.89 18.45 -45.23
C ARG A 422 -0.65 17.28 -46.19
N ALA A 423 -0.67 17.54 -47.49
CA ALA A 423 -0.44 16.52 -48.50
C ALA A 423 0.98 15.93 -48.42
N VAL A 424 1.98 16.79 -48.17
CA VAL A 424 3.39 16.37 -48.03
C VAL A 424 3.58 15.49 -46.79
N LEU A 425 2.99 15.88 -45.66
CA LEU A 425 3.07 15.11 -44.42
C LEU A 425 2.31 13.79 -44.49
N MET A 426 1.14 13.75 -45.14
CA MET A 426 0.41 12.50 -45.39
C MET A 426 1.19 11.56 -46.32
N GLN A 427 1.89 12.10 -47.32
CA GLN A 427 2.74 11.33 -48.22
C GLN A 427 3.98 10.79 -47.51
N ALA A 428 4.66 11.62 -46.70
CA ALA A 428 5.79 11.18 -45.89
C ALA A 428 5.37 10.14 -44.83
N ALA A 429 4.21 10.31 -44.21
CA ALA A 429 3.67 9.33 -43.26
C ALA A 429 3.36 8.01 -43.94
N ARG A 430 2.78 8.02 -45.15
CA ARG A 430 2.61 6.82 -45.99
C ARG A 430 3.93 6.13 -46.28
N GLU A 431 4.95 6.90 -46.62
CA GLU A 431 6.28 6.35 -46.90
C GLU A 431 6.89 5.72 -45.64
N ILE A 432 6.73 6.34 -44.47
CA ILE A 432 7.19 5.79 -43.18
C ILE A 432 6.41 4.54 -42.78
N ILE A 433 5.08 4.58 -42.85
CA ILE A 433 4.20 3.46 -42.49
C ILE A 433 4.45 2.26 -43.41
N ASN A 434 4.73 2.50 -44.69
CA ASN A 434 5.07 1.45 -45.65
C ASN A 434 6.56 1.07 -45.65
N ALA A 435 7.43 1.85 -45.00
CA ALA A 435 8.88 1.59 -44.90
C ALA A 435 9.26 0.64 -43.76
N ASP A 436 8.30 0.01 -43.08
CA ASP A 436 8.55 -1.04 -42.07
C ASP A 436 9.15 -2.35 -42.64
N HIS A 437 9.75 -2.31 -43.84
CA HIS A 437 10.79 -3.24 -44.25
C HIS A 437 12.05 -2.46 -44.64
N ILE A 438 13.08 -2.62 -43.79
CA ILE A 438 14.49 -2.23 -43.95
C ILE A 438 14.83 -0.90 -43.24
N GLY A 439 15.42 -1.05 -42.06
CA GLY A 439 15.91 0.07 -41.26
C GLY A 439 17.14 0.77 -41.81
N GLN A 440 17.29 2.04 -41.44
CA GLN A 440 18.49 2.70 -40.91
C GLN A 440 18.08 4.14 -40.57
N GLY A 441 18.62 4.65 -39.46
CA GLY A 441 18.05 5.78 -38.74
C GLY A 441 18.08 7.14 -39.43
N THR A 442 17.31 8.06 -38.88
CA THR A 442 17.64 9.49 -38.85
C THR A 442 17.06 10.07 -37.56
N VAL A 443 17.95 10.47 -36.65
CA VAL A 443 17.59 11.17 -35.41
C VAL A 443 17.17 12.59 -35.79
N VAL A 444 15.91 12.94 -35.52
CA VAL A 444 15.47 14.34 -35.47
C VAL A 444 15.35 14.69 -34.00
N ASN A 445 16.26 15.55 -33.55
CA ASN A 445 16.21 16.17 -32.23
C ASN A 445 15.01 17.12 -32.17
N ASP A 446 13.97 16.75 -31.43
CA ASP A 446 13.18 17.70 -30.66
C ASP A 446 13.47 17.39 -29.20
N GLU A 447 14.34 18.20 -28.57
CA GLU A 447 14.64 18.10 -27.15
C GLU A 447 13.42 18.56 -26.35
N ALA A 448 12.48 17.66 -26.10
CA ALA A 448 11.69 17.75 -24.89
C ALA A 448 12.67 17.66 -23.71
N GLU A 449 12.72 18.70 -22.88
CA GLU A 449 13.70 18.83 -21.79
C GLU A 449 13.55 17.66 -20.81
N MET A 450 14.41 16.64 -20.94
CA MET A 450 14.39 15.46 -20.09
C MET A 450 15.32 15.65 -18.90
N VAL A 451 14.73 15.75 -17.72
CA VAL A 451 15.43 15.92 -16.44
C VAL A 451 15.48 14.57 -15.72
N VAL A 452 16.66 14.17 -15.24
CA VAL A 452 16.81 12.96 -14.40
C VAL A 452 17.49 13.37 -13.10
N ARG A 453 16.84 13.09 -11.97
CA ARG A 453 17.29 13.51 -10.64
C ARG A 453 16.86 12.51 -9.57
N ILE A 454 17.39 12.68 -8.35
CA ILE A 454 16.84 12.02 -7.16
C ILE A 454 15.41 12.52 -6.94
N ALA A 455 14.52 11.58 -6.61
CA ALA A 455 13.11 11.85 -6.37
C ALA A 455 12.92 12.73 -5.13
N GLU A 456 11.92 13.59 -5.21
CA GLU A 456 11.38 14.36 -4.10
C GLU A 456 10.11 13.68 -3.58
N PRO A 457 9.64 13.98 -2.35
CA PRO A 457 8.44 13.37 -1.80
C PRO A 457 7.19 13.49 -2.70
N ASP A 458 7.08 14.59 -3.45
CA ASP A 458 5.97 14.84 -4.38
C ASP A 458 6.01 13.92 -5.62
N ASP A 459 7.15 13.31 -5.96
CA ASP A 459 7.27 12.40 -7.11
C ASP A 459 6.79 10.97 -6.78
N MET A 460 6.67 10.62 -5.51
CA MET A 460 6.43 9.23 -5.07
C MET A 460 5.12 8.65 -5.61
N GLU A 461 4.04 9.43 -5.62
CA GLU A 461 2.75 9.00 -6.17
C GLU A 461 2.87 8.63 -7.66
N ALA A 462 3.59 9.45 -8.43
CA ALA A 462 3.81 9.22 -9.86
C ALA A 462 4.78 8.05 -10.13
N ILE A 463 5.80 7.87 -9.27
CA ILE A 463 6.68 6.70 -9.29
C ILE A 463 5.88 5.41 -9.09
N PHE A 464 5.00 5.38 -8.09
CA PHE A 464 4.15 4.22 -7.81
C PHE A 464 3.19 3.94 -8.96
N ALA A 465 2.59 4.98 -9.55
CA ALA A 465 1.74 4.82 -10.73
C ALA A 465 2.51 4.22 -11.93
N LEU A 466 3.72 4.70 -12.22
CA LEU A 466 4.55 4.17 -13.30
C LEU A 466 4.96 2.71 -13.05
N ARG A 467 5.38 2.39 -11.82
CA ARG A 467 5.79 1.03 -11.44
C ARG A 467 4.65 0.04 -11.50
N ARG A 468 3.43 0.44 -11.13
CA ARG A 468 2.23 -0.37 -11.31
C ARG A 468 2.05 -0.74 -12.78
N VAL A 469 2.09 0.24 -13.68
CA VAL A 469 1.90 -0.03 -15.11
C VAL A 469 2.98 -0.98 -15.65
N VAL A 470 4.24 -0.76 -15.29
CA VAL A 470 5.37 -1.52 -15.85
C VAL A 470 5.53 -2.91 -15.23
N PHE A 471 5.38 -3.05 -13.91
CA PHE A 471 5.61 -4.32 -13.22
C PHE A 471 4.32 -5.13 -13.06
N ILE A 472 3.24 -4.52 -12.60
CA ILE A 472 1.99 -5.23 -12.30
C ILE A 472 1.20 -5.44 -13.60
N ASP A 473 0.84 -4.37 -14.30
CA ASP A 473 -0.07 -4.45 -15.45
C ASP A 473 0.61 -5.09 -16.67
N GLU A 474 1.87 -4.74 -16.95
CA GLU A 474 2.61 -5.24 -18.12
C GLU A 474 3.34 -6.57 -17.84
N GLN A 475 4.11 -6.66 -16.76
CA GLN A 475 4.93 -7.84 -16.46
C GLN A 475 4.22 -8.89 -15.59
N ASN A 476 2.99 -8.62 -15.16
CA ASN A 476 2.17 -9.52 -14.34
C ASN A 476 2.87 -9.92 -13.02
N VAL A 477 3.70 -9.01 -12.48
CA VAL A 477 4.29 -9.13 -11.14
C VAL A 477 3.18 -9.04 -10.11
N ASP A 478 3.22 -9.94 -9.13
CA ASP A 478 2.29 -9.90 -8.00
C ASP A 478 2.43 -8.55 -7.25
N PRO A 479 1.34 -7.78 -7.04
CA PRO A 479 1.38 -6.54 -6.28
C PRO A 479 2.04 -6.70 -4.91
N ASP A 480 1.85 -7.85 -4.27
CA ASP A 480 2.46 -8.19 -3.00
C ASP A 480 4.00 -8.31 -3.08
N GLU A 481 4.53 -8.62 -4.26
CA GLU A 481 5.99 -8.69 -4.51
C GLU A 481 6.55 -7.33 -4.99
N GLU A 482 5.72 -6.52 -5.64
CA GLU A 482 6.08 -5.17 -6.07
C GLU A 482 6.15 -4.20 -4.88
N TRP A 483 5.13 -4.23 -4.01
CA TRP A 483 5.00 -3.39 -2.83
C TRP A 483 5.62 -4.06 -1.60
N ASP A 484 6.93 -4.22 -1.64
CA ASP A 484 7.72 -4.87 -0.57
C ASP A 484 7.90 -4.05 0.72
N GLY A 485 7.28 -2.87 0.80
CA GLY A 485 7.34 -2.00 1.96
C GLY A 485 8.70 -1.31 2.19
N ARG A 486 9.66 -1.46 1.27
CA ARG A 486 11.01 -0.85 1.40
C ARG A 486 11.18 0.48 0.69
N ASP A 487 10.11 1.02 0.12
CA ASP A 487 10.13 2.24 -0.67
C ASP A 487 10.32 3.53 0.16
N GLU A 488 10.30 3.47 1.48
CA GLU A 488 10.63 4.65 2.31
C GLU A 488 12.09 4.69 2.74
N ASP A 489 12.70 3.51 2.89
CA ASP A 489 14.11 3.37 3.26
C ASP A 489 15.06 3.50 2.05
N ALA A 490 14.50 3.69 0.87
CA ALA A 490 15.23 3.71 -0.38
C ALA A 490 15.43 5.13 -0.92
N VAL A 491 16.47 5.29 -1.72
CA VAL A 491 16.64 6.47 -2.55
C VAL A 491 16.07 6.17 -3.93
N HIS A 492 15.12 6.97 -4.40
CA HIS A 492 14.56 6.84 -5.74
C HIS A 492 15.18 7.86 -6.69
N ALA A 493 15.30 7.49 -7.95
CA ALA A 493 15.64 8.40 -9.04
C ALA A 493 14.46 8.42 -10.02
N VAL A 494 14.16 9.60 -10.55
CA VAL A 494 13.09 9.83 -11.52
C VAL A 494 13.62 10.46 -12.79
N ALA A 495 13.03 10.07 -13.92
CA ALA A 495 13.16 10.73 -15.20
C ALA A 495 11.84 11.44 -15.53
N LEU A 496 11.93 12.73 -15.82
CA LEU A 496 10.82 13.62 -16.11
C LEU A 496 10.94 14.14 -17.54
N VAL A 497 9.83 14.09 -18.29
CA VAL A 497 9.68 14.73 -19.60
C VAL A 497 8.44 15.61 -19.52
N GLU A 498 8.60 16.91 -19.75
CA GLU A 498 7.51 17.91 -19.61
C GLU A 498 6.81 17.88 -18.24
N GLY A 499 7.54 17.52 -17.18
CA GLY A 499 7.03 17.43 -15.81
C GLY A 499 6.33 16.10 -15.45
N GLU A 500 6.20 15.17 -16.39
CA GLU A 500 5.60 13.84 -16.17
C GLU A 500 6.69 12.79 -15.88
N VAL A 501 6.45 11.90 -14.91
CA VAL A 501 7.37 10.80 -14.58
C VAL A 501 7.28 9.72 -15.66
N VAL A 502 8.38 9.55 -16.41
CA VAL A 502 8.48 8.59 -17.51
C VAL A 502 9.44 7.43 -17.23
N GLY A 503 10.24 7.57 -16.17
CA GLY A 503 11.16 6.53 -15.72
C GLY A 503 11.47 6.66 -14.23
N THR A 504 11.77 5.53 -13.59
CA THR A 504 12.18 5.49 -12.18
C THR A 504 13.15 4.33 -11.91
N GLY A 505 13.87 4.44 -10.80
CA GLY A 505 14.65 3.34 -10.22
C GLY A 505 14.84 3.54 -8.72
N ARG A 506 15.17 2.46 -8.01
CA ARG A 506 15.30 2.44 -6.56
C ARG A 506 16.66 1.92 -6.12
N LEU A 507 17.26 2.60 -5.15
CA LEU A 507 18.49 2.22 -4.45
C LEU A 507 18.16 1.88 -2.99
N LEU A 508 18.32 0.61 -2.64
CA LEU A 508 18.22 0.11 -1.28
C LEU A 508 19.60 0.02 -0.64
N MET A 509 19.66 0.45 0.61
CA MET A 509 20.86 0.43 1.44
C MET A 509 20.69 -0.69 2.48
N ASP A 510 21.77 -1.44 2.72
CA ASP A 510 21.81 -2.45 3.78
C ASP A 510 22.90 -2.03 4.78
N GLU A 511 22.52 -1.65 6.00
CA GLU A 511 23.39 -0.96 6.96
C GLU A 511 24.52 -1.85 7.53
N GLY A 512 24.62 -3.12 7.13
CA GLY A 512 25.69 -4.05 7.52
C GLY A 512 26.76 -4.32 6.46
N GLU A 513 26.51 -4.02 5.19
CA GLU A 513 27.36 -4.42 4.06
C GLU A 513 27.83 -3.20 3.24
N LYS A 514 29.02 -3.27 2.65
CA LYS A 514 29.51 -2.23 1.70
C LYS A 514 28.83 -2.30 0.32
N THR A 515 27.68 -2.96 0.25
CA THR A 515 26.96 -3.29 -0.98
C THR A 515 25.57 -2.68 -0.91
N CYS A 516 25.22 -1.88 -1.92
CA CYS A 516 23.86 -1.38 -2.10
C CYS A 516 23.12 -2.21 -3.16
N ARG A 517 21.78 -2.21 -3.12
CA ARG A 517 20.97 -2.91 -4.12
C ARG A 517 20.21 -1.94 -5.00
N ILE A 518 20.41 -2.02 -6.31
CA ILE A 518 19.61 -1.29 -7.30
C ILE A 518 18.51 -2.20 -7.82
N GLY A 519 17.29 -1.69 -7.91
CA GLY A 519 16.13 -2.44 -8.37
C GLY A 519 14.96 -1.55 -8.77
N ARG A 520 13.82 -2.16 -9.10
CA ARG A 520 12.58 -1.46 -9.51
C ARG A 520 12.83 -0.43 -10.62
N MET A 521 13.73 -0.77 -11.55
CA MET A 521 14.04 0.03 -12.73
C MET A 521 12.87 -0.08 -13.72
N ALA A 522 12.11 1.00 -13.90
CA ALA A 522 10.95 1.05 -14.77
C ALA A 522 11.04 2.25 -15.72
N VAL A 523 10.75 2.03 -17.01
CA VAL A 523 10.64 3.08 -18.03
C VAL A 523 9.38 2.81 -18.83
N ARG A 524 8.60 3.87 -19.08
CA ARG A 524 7.37 3.82 -19.87
C ARG A 524 7.64 3.20 -21.25
N GLN A 525 6.76 2.30 -21.69
CA GLN A 525 7.01 1.40 -22.81
C GLN A 525 7.38 2.13 -24.12
N ASP A 526 6.71 3.25 -24.40
CA ASP A 526 6.89 4.13 -25.56
C ASP A 526 8.23 4.87 -25.57
N LEU A 527 8.90 4.99 -24.42
CA LEU A 527 10.16 5.74 -24.26
C LEU A 527 11.37 4.83 -23.95
N ARG A 528 11.22 3.51 -24.01
CA ARG A 528 12.33 2.57 -23.84
C ARG A 528 13.33 2.69 -25.00
N ARG A 529 14.58 2.31 -24.75
CA ARG A 529 15.71 2.39 -25.71
C ARG A 529 16.11 3.82 -26.12
N HIS A 530 15.65 4.84 -25.39
CA HIS A 530 16.08 6.24 -25.56
C HIS A 530 17.10 6.69 -24.50
N GLY A 531 17.84 5.76 -23.88
CA GLY A 531 18.86 6.07 -22.88
C GLY A 531 18.34 6.53 -21.50
N ILE A 532 17.03 6.51 -21.27
CA ILE A 532 16.42 6.92 -19.98
C ILE A 532 16.90 6.03 -18.83
N GLY A 533 16.93 4.72 -19.05
CA GLY A 533 17.41 3.74 -18.06
C GLY A 533 18.86 3.99 -17.66
N ASP A 534 19.73 4.31 -18.63
CA ASP A 534 21.15 4.60 -18.37
C ASP A 534 21.32 5.82 -17.47
N ARG A 535 20.54 6.89 -17.72
CA ARG A 535 20.57 8.11 -16.92
C ARG A 535 20.07 7.88 -15.50
N ILE A 536 18.99 7.11 -15.32
CA ILE A 536 18.47 6.75 -13.99
C ILE A 536 19.51 5.93 -13.23
N LEU A 537 20.08 4.91 -13.88
CA LEU A 537 21.09 4.05 -13.28
C LEU A 537 22.31 4.86 -12.83
N ALA A 538 22.80 5.78 -13.66
CA ALA A 538 23.92 6.66 -13.31
C ALA A 538 23.63 7.54 -12.09
N VAL A 539 22.41 8.08 -11.96
CA VAL A 539 22.00 8.87 -10.79
C VAL A 539 21.98 8.03 -9.52
N LEU A 540 21.49 6.79 -9.59
CA LEU A 540 21.49 5.87 -8.43
C LEU A 540 22.91 5.43 -8.04
N GLU A 541 23.78 5.15 -9.01
CA GLU A 541 25.18 4.82 -8.75
C GLU A 541 25.95 5.97 -8.10
N ALA A 542 25.73 7.20 -8.57
CA ALA A 542 26.31 8.40 -7.94
C ALA A 542 25.82 8.57 -6.50
N ALA A 543 24.51 8.40 -6.25
CA ALA A 543 23.93 8.46 -4.92
C ALA A 543 24.49 7.38 -3.97
N ALA A 544 24.77 6.18 -4.48
CA ALA A 544 25.40 5.11 -3.73
C ALA A 544 26.87 5.45 -3.38
N GLN A 545 27.64 5.99 -4.33
CA GLN A 545 29.03 6.41 -4.12
C GLN A 545 29.14 7.54 -3.08
N GLU A 546 28.26 8.55 -3.15
CA GLU A 546 28.20 9.65 -2.18
C GLU A 546 27.94 9.16 -0.75
N ARG A 547 27.22 8.05 -0.62
CA ARG A 547 26.90 7.39 0.65
C ARG A 547 27.94 6.36 1.10
N GLY A 548 29.04 6.21 0.35
CA GLY A 548 30.17 5.38 0.72
C GLY A 548 30.05 3.89 0.36
N PHE A 549 29.09 3.51 -0.48
CA PHE A 549 28.97 2.13 -0.96
C PHE A 549 30.04 1.82 -2.02
N GLY A 550 30.72 0.68 -1.85
CA GLY A 550 31.82 0.27 -2.72
C GLY A 550 31.38 -0.66 -3.85
N GLN A 551 30.18 -1.23 -3.77
CA GLN A 551 29.64 -2.19 -4.72
C GLN A 551 28.14 -2.00 -4.90
N ALA A 552 27.66 -2.14 -6.14
CA ALA A 552 26.23 -2.25 -6.45
C ALA A 552 25.90 -3.70 -6.83
N LEU A 553 24.82 -4.22 -6.27
CA LEU A 553 24.19 -5.48 -6.62
C LEU A 553 22.84 -5.19 -7.28
N LEU A 554 22.47 -5.95 -8.29
CA LEU A 554 21.12 -5.95 -8.84
C LEU A 554 20.73 -7.35 -9.29
N HIS A 555 19.43 -7.59 -9.37
CA HIS A 555 18.87 -8.78 -9.99
C HIS A 555 18.34 -8.35 -11.35
N ALA A 556 19.03 -8.71 -12.42
CA ALA A 556 18.64 -8.36 -13.78
C ALA A 556 17.70 -9.43 -14.32
N GLN A 557 16.56 -9.03 -14.86
CA GLN A 557 15.74 -9.94 -15.69
C GLN A 557 16.57 -10.37 -16.90
N THR A 558 16.52 -11.65 -17.27
CA THR A 558 17.49 -12.21 -18.22
C THR A 558 17.43 -11.59 -19.61
N TYR A 559 16.32 -10.95 -19.99
CA TYR A 559 16.18 -10.24 -21.27
C TYR A 559 16.78 -8.81 -21.28
N VAL A 560 17.09 -8.22 -20.12
CA VAL A 560 17.75 -6.90 -19.98
C VAL A 560 19.14 -6.98 -19.37
N LYS A 561 19.69 -8.18 -19.17
CA LYS A 561 21.04 -8.36 -18.61
C LYS A 561 22.13 -7.64 -19.44
N ASP A 562 21.97 -7.57 -20.76
CA ASP A 562 22.93 -6.92 -21.66
C ASP A 562 22.98 -5.39 -21.45
N PHE A 563 21.86 -4.77 -21.02
CA PHE A 563 21.82 -3.37 -20.63
C PHE A 563 22.72 -3.11 -19.42
N TYR A 564 22.64 -3.96 -18.39
CA TYR A 564 23.51 -3.84 -17.22
C TYR A 564 24.95 -4.23 -17.51
N ALA A 565 25.18 -5.22 -18.39
CA ALA A 565 26.53 -5.59 -18.83
C ALA A 565 27.23 -4.41 -19.53
N GLN A 566 26.52 -3.66 -20.38
CA GLN A 566 27.03 -2.43 -21.01
C GLN A 566 27.34 -1.34 -19.98
N ALA A 567 26.56 -1.25 -18.89
CA ALA A 567 26.82 -0.36 -17.76
C ALA A 567 27.97 -0.84 -16.84
N GLY A 568 28.60 -1.98 -17.13
CA GLY A 568 29.76 -2.52 -16.40
C GLY A 568 29.44 -3.49 -15.27
N TYR A 569 28.22 -4.06 -15.23
CA TYR A 569 27.87 -5.13 -14.29
C TYR A 569 28.30 -6.50 -14.80
N THR A 570 28.71 -7.39 -13.90
CA THR A 570 29.09 -8.77 -14.20
C THR A 570 28.12 -9.76 -13.56
N GLU A 571 27.74 -10.79 -14.31
CA GLU A 571 26.86 -11.87 -13.83
C GLU A 571 27.52 -12.65 -12.68
N GLN A 572 26.72 -13.02 -11.68
CA GLN A 572 27.11 -13.81 -10.51
C GLN A 572 26.13 -14.97 -10.33
N GLY A 573 26.66 -16.19 -10.25
CA GLY A 573 25.89 -17.39 -9.95
C GLY A 573 24.98 -17.88 -11.09
N GLU A 574 24.04 -18.75 -10.74
CA GLU A 574 23.06 -19.31 -11.68
C GLU A 574 21.81 -18.43 -11.77
N LYS A 575 21.03 -18.63 -12.84
CA LYS A 575 19.73 -17.96 -13.02
C LYS A 575 18.72 -18.47 -11.98
N PHE A 576 17.83 -17.59 -11.53
CA PHE A 576 16.78 -17.91 -10.56
C PHE A 576 15.46 -17.21 -10.90
N MET A 577 14.36 -17.64 -10.29
CA MET A 577 13.05 -17.02 -10.46
C MET A 577 12.78 -16.03 -9.33
N GLU A 578 12.34 -14.83 -9.69
CA GLU A 578 11.91 -13.77 -8.76
C GLU A 578 10.70 -13.08 -9.39
N ALA A 579 9.60 -12.88 -8.63
CA ALA A 579 8.35 -12.33 -9.15
C ALA A 579 7.78 -13.03 -10.40
N GLY A 580 8.01 -14.35 -10.51
CA GLY A 580 7.58 -15.12 -11.68
C GLY A 580 8.40 -14.86 -12.95
N ILE A 581 9.50 -14.12 -12.85
CA ILE A 581 10.39 -13.77 -13.97
C ILE A 581 11.79 -14.35 -13.74
N GLU A 582 12.44 -14.82 -14.81
CA GLU A 582 13.81 -15.33 -14.74
C GLU A 582 14.81 -14.17 -14.59
N HIS A 583 15.62 -14.21 -13.54
CA HIS A 583 16.63 -13.23 -13.19
C HIS A 583 18.03 -13.85 -13.08
N VAL A 584 19.05 -12.99 -13.15
CA VAL A 584 20.44 -13.29 -12.83
C VAL A 584 20.99 -12.18 -11.94
N ALA A 585 21.73 -12.55 -10.89
CA ALA A 585 22.39 -11.56 -10.04
C ALA A 585 23.56 -10.93 -10.81
N MET A 586 23.71 -9.62 -10.74
CA MET A 586 24.84 -8.92 -11.35
C MET A 586 25.43 -7.89 -10.39
N THR A 587 26.75 -7.74 -10.41
CA THR A 587 27.48 -6.84 -9.51
C THR A 587 28.39 -5.88 -10.27
N LYS A 588 28.58 -4.67 -9.74
CA LYS A 588 29.53 -3.69 -10.24
C LYS A 588 30.31 -3.06 -9.09
N SER A 589 31.63 -2.94 -9.23
CA SER A 589 32.44 -2.16 -8.28
C SER A 589 32.20 -0.66 -8.52
N LEU A 590 31.85 0.06 -7.47
CA LEU A 590 31.63 1.51 -7.49
C LEU A 590 32.86 2.29 -7.01
N SER A 591 33.93 1.62 -6.60
CA SER A 591 35.20 2.25 -6.23
C SER A 591 35.76 3.07 -7.40
N ARG A 592 36.10 4.34 -7.16
CA ARG A 592 36.79 5.18 -8.15
C ARG A 592 38.00 4.43 -8.70
N SER A 593 38.08 4.29 -10.03
CA SER A 593 39.38 4.05 -10.68
C SER A 593 40.32 5.18 -10.25
N PRO A 594 41.56 4.85 -9.84
CA PRO A 594 42.51 5.82 -9.31
C PRO A 594 42.86 6.94 -10.30
#